data_AF-A0A1X9Y029-F1
#
_entry.id   AF-A0A1X9Y029-F1
#
_cell.length_a   1.000
_cell.length_b   1.000
_cell.length_c   1.000
_cell.angle_alpha   90.00
_cell.angle_beta   90.00
_cell.angle_gamma   90.00
#
_symmetry.space_group_name_H-M   'P 1'
#
loop_
_entity.id
_entity.type
_entity.pdbx_description
1 polymer ?
#
loop_
_entity_poly.entity_id
_entity_poly.type
_entity_poly.pdbx_seq_one_letter_code
_entity_poly.pdbx_strand_id
1 'polypeptide(L)'
;PCSSTARPLMRGNVPQYHYAATGHLPIQSLSELAVPLSLGGQVLGVLDVQTDRLEAYGLDDLFLLQTIADQLAVAIENAQLID
;
A
#
# COMPACT_ATOMS: atom_id res chain seq x y z
N PRO A 1 0.38 -8.37 -7.92
CA PRO A 1 -0.06 -7.45 -6.85
C PRO A 1 1.14 -6.58 -6.40
N CYS A 2 0.94 -5.40 -5.80
CA CYS A 2 2.03 -4.49 -5.39
C CYS A 2 3.20 -5.22 -4.68
N SER A 3 2.86 -6.17 -3.79
CA SER A 3 3.80 -7.04 -3.06
C SER A 3 4.69 -7.93 -3.95
N SER A 4 4.18 -8.43 -5.08
CA SER A 4 4.94 -9.29 -5.99
C SER A 4 5.76 -8.53 -7.03
N THR A 5 5.38 -7.28 -7.32
CA THR A 5 5.97 -6.49 -8.42
C THR A 5 6.93 -5.41 -7.94
N ALA A 6 6.97 -5.12 -6.63
CA ALA A 6 7.69 -3.96 -6.08
C ALA A 6 7.34 -2.65 -6.80
N ARG A 7 6.08 -2.53 -7.24
CA ARG A 7 5.58 -1.38 -7.99
C ARG A 7 4.29 -0.89 -7.37
N PRO A 8 4.10 0.43 -7.26
CA PRO A 8 2.83 1.01 -6.85
C PRO A 8 1.67 0.51 -7.70
N LEU A 9 0.51 0.45 -7.06
CA LEU A 9 -0.74 0.08 -7.67
C LEU A 9 -1.79 1.12 -7.27
N MET A 10 -2.35 1.80 -8.26
CA MET A 10 -3.47 2.73 -8.06
C MET A 10 -4.68 2.18 -8.82
N ARG A 11 -5.80 2.03 -8.11
CA ARG A 11 -7.07 1.57 -8.68
C ARG A 11 -8.15 2.56 -8.28
N GLY A 12 -8.71 3.26 -9.25
CA GLY A 12 -9.82 4.21 -9.04
C GLY A 12 -11.21 3.57 -9.04
N ASN A 13 -11.29 2.28 -9.38
CA ASN A 13 -12.50 1.48 -9.21
C ASN A 13 -12.11 0.07 -8.76
N VAL A 14 -12.55 -0.27 -7.55
CA VAL A 14 -12.28 -1.53 -6.86
C VAL A 14 -13.63 -2.23 -6.69
N PRO A 15 -14.26 -2.76 -7.77
CA PRO A 15 -15.58 -3.36 -7.67
C PRO A 15 -15.47 -4.65 -6.86
N GLN A 16 -15.76 -4.55 -5.55
CA GLN A 16 -15.76 -5.64 -4.57
C GLN A 16 -14.47 -6.47 -4.55
N TYR A 17 -13.41 -5.96 -3.92
CA TYR A 17 -12.24 -6.79 -3.63
C TYR A 17 -12.47 -7.67 -2.39
N HIS A 18 -12.58 -8.97 -2.63
CA HIS A 18 -12.44 -10.03 -1.63
C HIS A 18 -10.94 -10.17 -1.24
N TYR A 19 -10.45 -9.39 -0.27
CA TYR A 19 -9.28 -9.81 0.51
C TYR A 19 -9.75 -10.80 1.60
N ALA A 20 -10.08 -12.02 1.17
CA ALA A 20 -10.41 -13.13 2.06
C ALA A 20 -9.16 -13.70 2.75
N ALA A 21 -8.41 -12.87 3.49
CA ALA A 21 -7.27 -13.34 4.27
C ALA A 21 -7.04 -12.58 5.59
N THR A 22 -7.73 -11.47 5.86
CA THR A 22 -7.64 -10.79 7.16
C THR A 22 -9.02 -10.30 7.52
N GLY A 23 -9.73 -11.10 8.31
CA GLY A 23 -11.12 -10.83 8.66
C GLY A 23 -11.30 -9.43 9.25
N HIS A 24 -12.45 -8.85 8.88
CA HIS A 24 -13.29 -7.99 9.74
C HIS A 24 -13.48 -6.50 9.40
N LEU A 25 -13.27 -6.03 8.17
CA LEU A 25 -13.76 -4.68 7.83
C LEU A 25 -14.59 -4.70 6.54
N PRO A 26 -15.93 -4.61 6.61
CA PRO A 26 -16.79 -4.40 5.45
C PRO A 26 -16.68 -2.93 5.03
N ILE A 27 -15.51 -2.54 4.52
CA ILE A 27 -15.35 -1.24 3.88
C ILE A 27 -15.70 -1.46 2.42
N GLN A 28 -16.72 -0.75 1.92
CA GLN A 28 -16.92 -0.61 0.48
C GLN A 28 -15.77 0.25 -0.05
N SER A 29 -14.60 -0.33 -0.22
CA SER A 29 -13.47 0.34 -0.86
C SER A 29 -13.77 0.45 -2.34
N LEU A 30 -13.89 1.68 -2.83
CA LEU A 30 -14.10 1.99 -4.24
C LEU A 30 -12.81 2.44 -4.91
N SER A 31 -11.83 2.94 -4.15
CA SER A 31 -10.47 3.22 -4.65
C SER A 31 -9.39 2.78 -3.68
N GLU A 32 -8.25 2.40 -4.24
CA GLU A 32 -7.07 1.89 -3.52
C GLU A 32 -5.80 2.51 -4.10
N LEU A 33 -4.86 2.85 -3.22
CA LEU A 33 -3.49 3.17 -3.58
C LEU A 33 -2.55 2.39 -2.67
N ALA A 34 -1.88 1.40 -3.26
CA ALA A 34 -0.92 0.54 -2.58
C ALA A 34 0.50 0.85 -3.06
N VAL A 35 1.41 1.12 -2.13
CA VAL A 35 2.83 1.39 -2.40
C VAL A 35 3.72 0.39 -1.65
N PRO A 36 4.79 -0.12 -2.28
CA PRO A 36 5.63 -1.12 -1.67
C PRO A 36 6.57 -0.49 -0.64
N LEU A 37 6.71 -1.11 0.52
CA LEU A 37 7.77 -0.79 1.48
C LEU A 37 9.01 -1.55 1.04
N SER A 38 9.93 -0.89 0.34
CA SER A 38 11.11 -1.55 -0.26
C SER A 38 12.41 -0.99 0.26
N LEU A 39 13.36 -1.87 0.60
CA LEU A 39 14.71 -1.49 1.02
C LEU A 39 15.71 -2.51 0.46
N GLY A 40 16.85 -2.03 -0.07
CA GLY A 40 17.90 -2.92 -0.57
C GLY A 40 17.47 -3.87 -1.72
N GLY A 41 16.41 -3.52 -2.47
CA GLY A 41 15.84 -4.38 -3.51
C GLY A 41 14.88 -5.47 -3.01
N GLN A 42 14.61 -5.52 -1.70
CA GLN A 42 13.63 -6.40 -1.08
C GLN A 42 12.35 -5.64 -0.75
N VAL A 43 11.20 -6.29 -0.94
CA VAL A 43 9.89 -5.79 -0.46
C VAL A 43 9.67 -6.30 0.95
N LEU A 44 9.62 -5.40 1.93
CA LEU A 44 9.38 -5.67 3.34
C LEU A 44 7.86 -5.76 3.64
N GLY A 45 7.04 -5.08 2.85
CA GLY A 45 5.59 -5.02 3.01
C GLY A 45 4.90 -4.10 2.00
N VAL A 46 3.64 -3.77 2.26
CA VAL A 46 2.84 -2.85 1.43
C VAL A 46 2.13 -1.86 2.36
N LEU A 47 2.27 -0.57 2.07
CA LEU A 47 1.41 0.47 2.62
C LEU A 47 0.20 0.60 1.70
N ASP A 48 -0.97 0.26 2.23
CA ASP A 48 -2.23 0.21 1.49
C ASP A 48 -3.21 1.24 2.07
N VAL A 49 -3.72 2.14 1.23
CA VAL A 49 -4.77 3.10 1.60
C VAL A 49 -6.00 2.92 0.73
N GLN A 50 -7.18 3.00 1.36
CA GLN A 50 -8.46 2.65 0.76
C GLN A 50 -9.52 3.70 1.11
N THR A 51 -10.46 3.93 0.20
CA THR A 51 -11.58 4.88 0.40
C THR A 51 -12.82 4.41 -0.36
N ASP A 52 -13.99 4.81 0.14
CA ASP A 52 -15.31 4.59 -0.46
C ASP A 52 -15.66 5.59 -1.58
N ARG A 53 -14.68 6.36 -2.06
CA ARG A 53 -14.83 7.27 -3.20
C ARG A 53 -14.16 6.67 -4.43
N LEU A 54 -14.79 6.80 -5.60
CA LEU A 54 -14.19 6.42 -6.89
C LEU A 54 -13.13 7.43 -7.32
N GLU A 55 -12.12 6.95 -8.05
CA GLU A 55 -11.02 7.75 -8.64
C GLU A 55 -10.40 8.73 -7.61
N ALA A 56 -10.24 8.28 -6.37
CA ALA A 56 -9.99 9.18 -5.24
C ALA A 56 -8.54 9.64 -5.11
N TYR A 57 -7.60 9.03 -5.84
CA TYR A 57 -6.17 9.28 -5.73
C TYR A 57 -5.59 9.75 -7.05
N GLY A 58 -4.63 10.66 -6.98
CA GLY A 58 -3.84 11.15 -8.11
C GLY A 58 -2.35 10.93 -7.94
N LEU A 59 -1.56 11.48 -8.86
CA LEU A 59 -0.10 11.33 -8.84
C LEU A 59 0.54 11.95 -7.59
N ASP A 60 0.00 13.07 -7.10
CA ASP A 60 0.52 13.73 -5.89
C ASP A 60 0.35 12.84 -4.64
N ASP A 61 -0.77 12.13 -4.53
CA ASP A 61 -0.99 11.13 -3.47
C ASP A 61 0.01 9.97 -3.58
N LEU A 62 0.27 9.51 -4.81
CA LEU A 62 1.29 8.48 -5.07
C LEU A 62 2.69 8.95 -4.65
N PHE A 63 3.10 10.17 -5.02
CA PHE A 63 4.41 10.70 -4.64
C PHE A 63 4.54 10.87 -3.13
N LEU A 64 3.50 11.37 -2.48
CA LEU A 64 3.45 11.51 -1.03
C LEU A 64 3.59 10.14 -0.34
N LEU A 65 2.76 9.17 -0.73
CA LEU A 65 2.79 7.84 -0.12
C LEU A 65 4.07 7.09 -0.42
N GLN A 66 4.68 7.26 -1.60
CA GLN A 66 5.99 6.68 -1.87
C GLN A 66 7.07 7.26 -0.94
N THR A 67 7.05 8.58 -0.72
CA THR A 67 7.99 9.25 0.21
C THR A 67 7.82 8.75 1.65
N ILE A 68 6.57 8.49 2.07
CA ILE A 68 6.27 7.92 3.38
C ILE A 68 6.73 6.45 3.44
N ALA A 69 6.44 5.67 2.39
CA ALA A 69 6.82 4.27 2.28
C ALA A 69 8.33 4.05 2.37
N ASP A 70 9.12 4.91 1.70
CA ASP A 70 10.59 4.84 1.72
C ASP A 70 11.12 5.04 3.15
N GLN A 71 10.56 5.99 3.90
CA GLN A 71 10.94 6.23 5.30
C GLN A 71 10.49 5.09 6.23
N LEU A 72 9.30 4.55 6.02
CA LEU A 72 8.78 3.41 6.79
C LEU A 72 9.63 2.15 6.56
N ALA A 73 10.08 1.90 5.33
CA ALA A 73 10.92 0.75 5.03
C ALA A 73 12.22 0.77 5.86
N VAL A 74 12.86 1.94 5.97
CA VAL A 74 14.05 2.13 6.83
C VAL A 74 13.72 1.91 8.31
N ALA A 75 12.61 2.48 8.78
CA ALA A 75 12.21 2.34 10.18
C ALA A 75 11.88 0.89 10.57
N ILE A 76 11.21 0.16 9.69
CA ILE A 76 10.87 -1.27 9.89
C ILE A 76 12.13 -2.12 9.91
N GLU A 77 13.04 -1.93 8.95
CA GLU A 77 14.32 -2.65 8.93
C GLU A 77 15.11 -2.42 10.23
N ASN A 78 15.20 -1.15 10.66
CA ASN A 78 15.89 -0.81 11.91
C ASN A 78 15.24 -1.47 13.13
N ALA A 79 13.91 -1.58 13.18
CA ALA A 79 13.21 -2.24 14.27
C ALA A 79 13.49 -3.75 14.31
N GLN A 80 13.58 -4.41 13.14
CA GLN A 80 13.88 -5.85 13.06
C GLN A 80 15.32 -6.20 13.41
N LEU A 81 16.27 -5.25 13.31
CA LEU A 81 17.68 -5.47 13.67
C LEU A 81 17.95 -5.40 15.19
N ILE A 82 17.02 -4.85 15.97
CA ILE A 82 17.19 -4.62 17.42
C ILE A 82 16.62 -5.79 18.24
N ASP A 83 15.84 -6.69 17.61
CA ASP A 83 15.33 -7.95 18.18
C ASP A 83 16.32 -9.12 17.97
#